data_AF-A0A9Q0V998-F1
#
_entry.id   AF-A0A9Q0V998-F1
#
_cell.length_a   1.000
_cell.length_b   1.000
_cell.length_c   1.000
_cell.angle_alpha   90.00
_cell.angle_beta   90.00
_cell.angle_gamma   90.00
#
_symmetry.space_group_name_H-M   'P 1'
#
loop_
_entity.id
_entity.type
_entity.pdbx_description
1 polymer ?
#
loop_
_entity_poly.entity_id
_entity_poly.type
_entity_poly.pdbx_seq_one_letter_code
_entity_poly.pdbx_strand_id
1 'polypeptide(L)'
;MPLLKKKAFPLLEPPKDLDPNELVYQVRFTKEIFRDYQIYLNRINLYRQRIWTCKVSGKGNLTYEEALVSEKHATKKVPEIPKELMAMALCTIQFSMLSLKDLADKIAAKLQETLFIGAVLHGNRKKSGLCPCKILKVLEEGTVKTKYEVAWLDRNKKVIETAIVNRNDLIWKKSPFSRNSLKPFIRKSTYRSFPWVLHDKLAEKYQISRDPPQDLEGKVFIQDGIVYNKRKKDAMDVEESGKLKKKKVEGEEAEATGKNNQQKEEPIKYPIDDLLVQPGTDDPVFKARPLPSRDFKVPMDCVGDLLMVWDFCSSYCKLLHLLPFSLEDFENAICHKGSNVTLIVETHSSLLRLLKHDKDEYFFSCSEKEPEH
;
A
#
# COMPACT_ATOMS: atom_id res chain seq x y z
N MET A 1 -7.11 11.81 -1.68
CA MET A 1 -7.62 11.06 -2.84
C MET A 1 -6.43 10.44 -3.55
N PRO A 2 -6.49 9.14 -3.85
CA PRO A 2 -5.49 8.44 -4.64
C PRO A 2 -5.20 9.13 -5.97
N LEU A 3 -3.95 9.02 -6.41
CA LEU A 3 -3.46 9.57 -7.67
C LEU A 3 -3.35 8.46 -8.72
N LEU A 4 -3.92 8.70 -9.90
CA LEU A 4 -3.79 7.84 -11.08
C LEU A 4 -2.56 8.30 -11.89
N LYS A 5 -1.59 7.41 -12.12
CA LYS A 5 -0.32 7.75 -12.81
C LYS A 5 0.30 9.09 -12.34
N LYS A 6 0.27 9.35 -11.02
CA LYS A 6 0.71 10.58 -10.30
C LYS A 6 -0.12 11.86 -10.51
N LYS A 7 -1.26 11.82 -11.22
CA LYS A 7 -2.22 12.93 -11.34
C LYS A 7 -3.44 12.70 -10.43
N ALA A 8 -4.13 13.77 -10.03
CA ALA A 8 -5.41 13.63 -9.33
C ALA A 8 -6.46 13.04 -10.28
N PHE A 9 -7.26 12.08 -9.80
CA PHE A 9 -8.36 11.51 -10.56
C PHE A 9 -9.69 12.12 -10.07
N PRO A 10 -10.45 12.82 -10.92
CA PRO A 10 -11.77 13.32 -10.55
C PRO A 10 -12.75 12.15 -10.43
N LEU A 11 -13.56 12.16 -9.37
CA LEU A 11 -14.75 11.31 -9.30
C LEU A 11 -15.84 11.93 -10.19
N LEU A 12 -16.74 11.10 -10.71
CA LEU A 12 -17.94 11.61 -11.35
C LEU A 12 -18.88 12.24 -10.31
N GLU A 13 -19.51 13.34 -10.67
CA GLU A 13 -20.63 13.89 -9.90
C GLU A 13 -21.82 12.91 -9.94
N PRO A 14 -22.61 12.81 -8.86
CA PRO A 14 -23.85 12.04 -8.88
C PRO A 14 -24.81 12.62 -9.93
N PRO A 15 -25.52 11.79 -10.70
CA PRO A 15 -26.59 12.28 -11.58
C PRO A 15 -27.62 13.09 -10.77
N LYS A 16 -28.05 14.24 -11.31
CA LYS A 16 -28.89 15.20 -10.58
C LYS A 16 -30.37 14.76 -10.50
N ASP A 17 -30.80 14.01 -11.51
CA ASP A 17 -32.19 13.62 -11.72
C ASP A 17 -32.40 12.14 -11.33
N LEU A 18 -32.01 11.76 -10.11
CA LEU A 18 -32.16 10.39 -9.57
C LEU A 18 -33.49 10.25 -8.83
N ASP A 19 -34.34 9.32 -9.28
CA ASP A 19 -35.56 8.97 -8.55
C ASP A 19 -35.21 8.08 -7.33
N PRO A 20 -35.86 8.25 -6.16
CA PRO A 20 -35.56 7.46 -4.96
C PRO A 20 -35.74 5.94 -5.10
N ASN A 21 -36.54 5.50 -6.07
CA ASN A 21 -36.84 4.10 -6.36
C ASN A 21 -36.08 3.56 -7.58
N GLU A 22 -35.18 4.34 -8.18
CA GLU A 22 -34.42 3.93 -9.37
C GLU A 22 -33.34 2.88 -9.02
N LEU A 23 -33.30 1.78 -9.78
CA LEU A 23 -32.26 0.76 -9.64
C LEU A 23 -30.96 1.25 -10.30
N VAL A 24 -29.95 1.53 -9.47
CA VAL A 24 -28.65 2.09 -9.90
C VAL A 24 -27.46 1.32 -9.35
N TYR A 25 -26.35 1.33 -10.09
CA TYR A 25 -25.09 0.71 -9.68
C TYR A 25 -24.21 1.72 -8.92
N GLN A 26 -23.95 1.47 -7.63
CA GLN A 26 -23.09 2.32 -6.81
C GLN A 26 -21.73 1.67 -6.53
N VAL A 27 -20.64 2.42 -6.70
CA VAL A 27 -19.30 2.00 -6.26
C VAL A 27 -19.17 2.16 -4.74
N ARG A 28 -18.98 1.03 -4.03
CA ARG A 28 -18.91 0.94 -2.55
C ARG A 28 -18.13 2.08 -1.87
N PHE A 29 -16.93 2.40 -2.37
CA PHE A 29 -15.93 3.23 -1.70
C PHE A 29 -15.77 4.66 -2.28
N THR A 30 -16.13 4.91 -3.54
CA THR A 30 -16.18 6.28 -4.10
C THR A 30 -17.57 6.91 -4.01
N LYS A 31 -18.63 6.10 -3.85
CA LYS A 31 -20.04 6.51 -3.88
C LYS A 31 -20.51 7.11 -5.22
N GLU A 32 -19.73 6.95 -6.29
CA GLU A 32 -20.17 7.22 -7.65
C GLU A 32 -21.35 6.30 -8.02
N ILE A 33 -22.32 6.86 -8.74
CA ILE A 33 -23.58 6.20 -9.13
C ILE A 33 -23.64 6.13 -10.66
N PHE A 34 -24.05 4.98 -11.18
CA PHE A 34 -24.12 4.68 -12.60
C PHE A 34 -25.47 4.05 -12.96
N ARG A 35 -26.09 4.53 -14.05
CA ARG A 35 -27.26 3.90 -14.67
C ARG A 35 -26.88 2.71 -15.55
N ASP A 36 -25.82 2.87 -16.35
CA ASP A 36 -25.31 1.83 -17.24
C ASP A 36 -24.32 0.89 -16.53
N TYR A 37 -24.63 -0.41 -16.57
CA TYR A 37 -23.80 -1.49 -16.05
C TYR A 37 -22.42 -1.57 -16.71
N GLN A 38 -22.29 -1.28 -18.01
CA GLN A 38 -21.01 -1.33 -18.73
C GLN A 38 -20.07 -0.22 -18.26
N ILE A 39 -20.59 0.99 -18.05
CA ILE A 39 -19.82 2.12 -17.51
C ILE A 39 -19.39 1.81 -16.06
N TYR A 40 -20.28 1.23 -15.26
CA TYR A 40 -19.98 0.75 -13.91
C TYR A 40 -18.85 -0.30 -13.90
N LEU A 41 -18.94 -1.34 -14.73
CA LEU A 41 -17.90 -2.38 -14.84
C LEU A 41 -16.54 -1.80 -15.23
N ASN A 42 -16.50 -0.92 -16.23
CA ASN A 42 -15.28 -0.25 -16.66
C ASN A 42 -14.67 0.60 -15.53
N ARG A 43 -15.50 1.30 -14.74
CA ARG A 43 -15.07 2.06 -13.56
C ARG A 43 -14.51 1.14 -12.46
N ILE A 44 -15.19 0.03 -12.16
CA ILE A 44 -14.74 -0.96 -11.17
C ILE A 44 -13.41 -1.61 -11.58
N ASN A 45 -13.26 -1.98 -12.85
CA ASN A 45 -12.02 -2.57 -13.38
C ASN A 45 -10.84 -1.59 -13.27
N LEU A 46 -11.04 -0.30 -13.58
CA LEU A 46 -10.04 0.75 -13.35
C LEU A 46 -9.62 0.87 -11.87
N TYR A 47 -10.56 0.71 -10.93
CA TYR A 47 -10.24 0.75 -9.50
C TYR A 47 -9.54 -0.51 -8.97
N ARG A 48 -9.76 -1.67 -9.60
CA ARG A 48 -9.07 -2.94 -9.30
C ARG A 48 -7.64 -2.99 -9.85
N GLN A 49 -7.34 -2.27 -10.93
CA GLN A 49 -5.98 -2.19 -11.47
C GLN A 49 -4.99 -1.62 -10.44
N ARG A 50 -3.81 -2.24 -10.30
CA ARG A 50 -2.73 -1.81 -9.38
C ARG A 50 -1.92 -0.62 -9.93
N ILE A 51 -2.60 0.43 -10.39
CA ILE A 51 -2.00 1.63 -11.00
C ILE A 51 -2.12 2.89 -10.12
N TRP A 52 -2.69 2.75 -8.92
CA TRP A 52 -2.95 3.86 -8.01
C TRP A 52 -1.77 4.14 -7.09
N THR A 53 -1.63 5.42 -6.74
CA THR A 53 -0.61 5.93 -5.83
C THR A 53 -1.27 6.73 -4.69
N CYS A 54 -0.97 6.38 -3.45
CA CYS A 54 -1.47 7.09 -2.27
C CYS A 54 -0.86 8.51 -2.22
N LYS A 55 -1.67 9.60 -2.20
CA LYS A 55 -1.14 10.99 -2.23
C LYS A 55 -0.20 11.25 -1.05
N VAL A 56 -0.54 10.73 0.13
CA VAL A 56 0.16 11.04 1.39
C VAL A 56 1.41 10.17 1.56
N SER A 57 1.28 8.84 1.52
CA SER A 57 2.43 7.93 1.70
C SER A 57 3.32 7.85 0.46
N GLY A 58 2.78 8.12 -0.74
CA GLY A 58 3.48 7.98 -2.01
C GLY A 58 3.77 6.53 -2.40
N LYS A 59 3.20 5.54 -1.69
CA LYS A 59 3.21 4.14 -2.12
C LYS A 59 2.38 4.01 -3.39
N GLY A 60 2.95 3.36 -4.40
CA GLY A 60 2.29 3.01 -5.66
C GLY A 60 2.05 1.52 -5.78
N ASN A 61 1.60 1.09 -6.96
CA ASN A 61 1.21 -0.28 -7.27
C ASN A 61 0.10 -0.81 -6.35
N LEU A 62 -0.84 0.07 -5.97
CA LEU A 62 -2.01 -0.24 -5.15
C LEU A 62 -3.28 -0.21 -6.01
N THR A 63 -4.31 -0.92 -5.59
CA THR A 63 -5.70 -0.66 -6.01
C THR A 63 -6.20 0.66 -5.43
N TYR A 64 -7.35 1.16 -5.90
CA TYR A 64 -7.92 2.41 -5.38
C TYR A 64 -8.30 2.31 -3.90
N GLU A 65 -8.90 1.19 -3.49
CA GLU A 65 -9.33 0.94 -2.11
C GLU A 65 -8.13 0.80 -1.16
N GLU A 66 -7.09 0.05 -1.55
CA GLU A 66 -5.83 -0.02 -0.81
C GLU A 66 -5.15 1.36 -0.69
N ALA A 67 -5.19 2.16 -1.76
CA ALA A 67 -4.65 3.52 -1.74
C ALA A 67 -5.42 4.43 -0.78
N LEU A 68 -6.76 4.32 -0.69
CA LEU A 68 -7.58 5.01 0.31
C LEU A 68 -7.25 4.57 1.75
N VAL A 69 -7.12 3.27 2.01
CA VAL A 69 -6.72 2.75 3.34
C VAL A 69 -5.31 3.23 3.71
N SER A 70 -4.39 3.20 2.75
CA SER A 70 -3.03 3.74 2.87
C SER A 70 -3.03 5.24 3.16
N GLU A 71 -3.94 6.03 2.56
CA GLU A 71 -4.12 7.45 2.91
C GLU A 71 -4.61 7.63 4.34
N LYS A 72 -5.67 6.91 4.76
CA LYS A 72 -6.20 6.97 6.13
C LYS A 72 -5.13 6.62 7.18
N HIS A 73 -4.33 5.58 6.93
CA HIS A 73 -3.23 5.19 7.82
C HIS A 73 -2.07 6.19 7.78
N ALA A 74 -1.72 6.73 6.62
CA ALA A 74 -0.66 7.73 6.50
C ALA A 74 -1.05 9.06 7.17
N THR A 75 -2.30 9.50 7.06
CA THR A 75 -2.79 10.72 7.72
C THR A 75 -2.79 10.62 9.24
N LYS A 76 -3.07 9.44 9.81
CA LYS A 76 -2.95 9.17 11.26
C LYS A 76 -1.49 9.14 11.75
N LYS A 77 -0.53 8.93 10.85
CA LYS A 77 0.92 8.88 11.15
C LYS A 77 1.65 10.21 10.88
N VAL A 78 0.94 11.26 10.44
CA VAL A 78 1.51 12.60 10.33
C VAL A 78 1.75 13.14 11.74
N PRO A 79 2.96 13.63 12.08
CA PRO A 79 3.20 14.20 13.39
C PRO A 79 2.44 15.53 13.51
N GLU A 80 1.83 15.77 14.66
CA GLU A 80 1.26 17.07 14.99
C GLU A 80 2.40 18.04 15.31
N ILE A 81 2.68 18.94 14.37
CA ILE A 81 3.68 20.00 14.56
C ILE A 81 3.04 21.10 15.44
N PRO A 82 3.71 21.59 16.50
CA PRO A 82 3.26 22.73 17.30
C PRO A 82 2.95 23.95 16.42
N LYS A 83 1.98 24.78 16.81
CA LYS A 83 1.47 25.89 15.96
C LYS A 83 2.58 26.89 15.60
N GLU A 84 3.46 27.14 16.56
CA GLU A 84 4.61 28.05 16.51
C GLU A 84 5.62 27.57 15.46
N LEU A 85 5.88 26.26 15.44
CA LEU A 85 6.79 25.61 14.50
C LEU A 85 6.15 25.39 13.12
N MET A 86 4.82 25.29 13.06
CA MET A 86 4.11 24.99 11.82
C MET A 86 4.26 26.12 10.80
N ALA A 87 4.25 27.39 11.24
CA ALA A 87 4.53 28.54 10.37
C ALA A 87 5.92 28.43 9.71
N MET A 88 6.98 28.19 10.49
CA MET A 88 8.35 28.05 9.96
C MET A 88 8.52 26.87 9.00
N ALA A 89 7.86 25.73 9.30
CA ALA A 89 7.85 24.56 8.42
C ALA A 89 7.15 24.88 7.09
N LEU A 90 5.97 25.50 7.14
CA LEU A 90 5.18 25.85 5.95
C LEU A 90 5.88 26.93 5.11
N CYS A 91 6.45 27.98 5.70
CA CYS A 91 7.25 28.98 4.98
C CYS A 91 8.48 28.38 4.31
N THR A 92 9.08 27.33 4.88
CA THR A 92 10.22 26.61 4.26
C THR A 92 9.78 25.66 3.13
N ILE A 93 8.49 25.26 3.10
CA ILE A 93 7.91 24.45 2.01
C ILE A 93 7.52 25.34 0.82
N GLN A 94 6.92 26.51 1.08
CA GLN A 94 6.37 27.39 0.05
C GLN A 94 7.44 27.82 -0.97
N PHE A 95 7.15 27.63 -2.26
CA PHE A 95 8.05 27.82 -3.41
C PHE A 95 9.37 27.04 -3.40
N SER A 96 9.52 26.04 -2.53
CA SER A 96 10.74 25.24 -2.49
C SER A 96 10.98 24.47 -3.79
N MET A 97 12.24 24.51 -4.24
CA MET A 97 12.75 23.77 -5.42
C MET A 97 13.56 22.51 -5.03
N LEU A 98 13.57 22.14 -3.75
CA LEU A 98 14.31 20.98 -3.26
C LEU A 98 13.55 19.67 -3.54
N SER A 99 14.27 18.55 -3.61
CA SER A 99 13.61 17.25 -3.67
C SER A 99 12.87 16.97 -2.36
N LEU A 100 11.89 16.05 -2.39
CA LEU A 100 11.14 15.67 -1.19
C LEU A 100 12.04 15.11 -0.06
N LYS A 101 13.23 14.57 -0.39
CA LYS A 101 14.18 14.10 0.63
C LYS A 101 14.83 15.30 1.32
N ASP A 102 15.46 16.15 0.52
CA ASP A 102 16.29 17.28 0.99
C ASP A 102 15.42 18.37 1.64
N LEU A 103 14.18 18.57 1.17
CA LEU A 103 13.21 19.44 1.82
C LEU A 103 12.81 18.93 3.20
N ALA A 104 12.55 17.63 3.33
CA ALA A 104 12.24 17.03 4.64
C ALA A 104 13.43 17.14 5.61
N ASP A 105 14.67 17.03 5.11
CA ASP A 105 15.87 17.17 5.93
C ASP A 105 16.14 18.64 6.33
N LYS A 106 15.97 19.59 5.40
CA LYS A 106 16.07 21.04 5.69
C LYS A 106 15.04 21.49 6.73
N ILE A 107 13.81 20.96 6.65
CA ILE A 107 12.77 21.21 7.65
C ILE A 107 13.14 20.53 8.98
N ALA A 108 13.62 19.27 8.96
CA ALA A 108 14.04 18.57 10.17
C ALA A 108 15.18 19.29 10.91
N ALA A 109 16.14 19.87 10.19
CA ALA A 109 17.23 20.67 10.75
C ALA A 109 16.69 21.94 11.42
N LYS A 110 15.96 22.79 10.68
CA LYS A 110 15.33 24.01 11.24
C LYS A 110 14.47 23.73 12.47
N LEU A 111 13.65 22.68 12.44
CA LEU A 111 12.78 22.31 13.56
C LEU A 111 13.55 21.77 14.78
N GLN A 112 14.76 21.21 14.59
CA GLN A 112 15.65 20.82 15.69
C GLN A 112 16.42 22.02 16.26
N GLU A 113 16.74 23.00 15.41
CA GLU A 113 17.34 24.29 15.79
C GLU A 113 16.37 25.17 16.60
N THR A 114 15.06 24.99 16.49
CA THR A 114 14.08 25.78 17.23
C THR A 114 13.48 25.00 18.40
N LEU A 115 13.84 25.37 19.64
CA LEU A 115 13.22 24.82 20.84
C LEU A 115 11.91 25.54 21.16
N PHE A 116 10.94 24.79 21.68
CA PHE A 116 9.57 25.27 21.92
C PHE A 116 9.08 24.86 23.31
N ILE A 117 8.12 25.62 23.84
CA ILE A 117 7.53 25.35 25.15
C ILE A 117 6.84 23.98 25.16
N GLY A 118 7.08 23.19 26.20
CA GLY A 118 6.54 21.84 26.36
C GLY A 118 7.37 20.73 25.71
N ALA A 119 8.41 21.05 24.93
CA ALA A 119 9.35 20.08 24.37
C ALA A 119 10.05 19.27 25.48
N VAL A 120 10.13 17.95 25.30
CA VAL A 120 10.88 17.05 26.20
C VAL A 120 12.24 16.72 25.58
N LEU A 121 13.27 17.26 26.22
CA LEU A 121 14.69 17.15 25.85
C LEU A 121 15.42 16.28 26.86
N HIS A 122 16.73 16.10 26.67
CA HIS A 122 17.61 15.62 27.72
C HIS A 122 18.70 16.67 27.97
N GLY A 123 18.83 17.11 29.21
CA GLY A 123 19.83 18.10 29.62
C GLY A 123 20.93 17.47 30.44
N ASN A 124 22.14 18.02 30.38
CA ASN A 124 23.23 17.58 31.26
C ASN A 124 23.09 18.20 32.66
N ARG A 125 22.68 17.40 33.65
CA ARG A 125 22.65 17.82 35.06
C ARG A 125 24.05 17.64 35.64
N LYS A 126 24.70 18.74 36.04
CA LYS A 126 26.10 18.82 36.55
C LYS A 126 26.52 17.81 37.64
N LYS A 127 25.58 17.08 38.25
CA LYS A 127 25.81 16.07 39.29
C LYS A 127 25.20 14.68 38.99
N SER A 128 24.55 14.47 37.84
CA SER A 128 23.76 13.24 37.57
C SER A 128 23.72 12.78 36.10
N GLY A 129 24.41 13.46 35.18
CA GLY A 129 24.43 13.11 33.76
C GLY A 129 23.18 13.53 33.00
N LEU A 130 22.85 12.79 31.93
CA LEU A 130 21.85 13.21 30.94
C LEU A 130 20.40 12.89 31.38
N CYS A 131 19.75 13.84 32.05
CA CYS A 131 18.40 13.69 32.58
C CYS A 131 17.33 14.21 31.61
N PRO A 132 16.14 13.58 31.49
CA PRO A 132 15.04 14.13 30.71
C PRO A 132 14.52 15.42 31.36
N CYS A 133 14.23 16.43 30.54
CA CYS A 133 13.71 17.72 30.99
C CYS A 133 12.65 18.26 30.02
N LYS A 134 11.71 19.06 30.54
CA LYS A 134 10.65 19.70 29.76
C LYS A 134 10.83 21.22 29.78
N ILE A 135 10.83 21.88 28.62
CA ILE A 135 10.85 23.35 28.57
C ILE A 135 9.54 23.89 29.12
N LEU A 136 9.63 24.79 30.10
CA LEU A 136 8.50 25.56 30.63
C LEU A 136 8.43 26.95 29.98
N LYS A 137 9.57 27.66 29.87
CA LYS A 137 9.65 28.98 29.23
C LYS A 137 10.93 29.13 28.42
N VAL A 138 10.85 29.92 27.36
CA VAL A 138 12.00 30.47 26.64
C VAL A 138 12.23 31.87 27.17
N LEU A 139 13.45 32.15 27.65
CA LEU A 139 13.85 33.45 28.17
C LEU A 139 14.84 34.07 27.17
N GLU A 140 14.40 35.12 26.49
CA GLU A 140 15.24 35.90 25.57
C GLU A 140 15.88 37.09 26.32
N GLU A 141 17.10 36.89 26.79
CA GLU A 141 17.98 38.00 27.18
C GLU A 141 18.81 38.43 25.96
N GLY A 142 18.45 39.57 25.36
CA GLY A 142 19.32 40.37 24.48
C GLY A 142 20.01 39.65 23.30
N THR A 143 19.43 39.79 22.11
CA THR A 143 19.96 39.48 20.75
C THR A 143 20.55 38.09 20.44
N VAL A 144 21.13 37.33 21.37
CA VAL A 144 21.77 36.02 21.06
C VAL A 144 21.60 34.93 22.14
N LYS A 145 21.41 35.27 23.42
CA LYS A 145 21.47 34.27 24.52
C LYS A 145 20.09 33.77 24.97
N THR A 146 19.50 32.86 24.19
CA THR A 146 18.31 32.10 24.63
C THR A 146 18.65 31.19 25.82
N LYS A 147 18.14 31.55 27.00
CA LYS A 147 18.11 30.69 28.19
C LYS A 147 16.77 29.95 28.22
N TYR A 148 16.75 28.73 28.74
CA TYR A 148 15.54 27.93 28.83
C TYR A 148 15.26 27.57 30.29
N GLU A 149 14.07 27.90 30.77
CA GLU A 149 13.56 27.39 32.04
C GLU A 149 13.07 25.96 31.79
N VAL A 150 13.76 24.97 32.36
CA VAL A 150 13.47 23.54 32.17
C VAL A 150 13.11 22.86 33.48
N ALA A 151 12.04 22.07 33.44
CA ALA A 151 11.63 21.17 34.51
C ALA A 151 12.28 19.79 34.31
N TRP A 152 13.13 19.36 35.25
CA TRP A 152 13.69 18.01 35.26
C TRP A 152 12.60 16.99 35.56
N LEU A 153 12.59 15.89 34.82
CA LEU A 153 11.60 14.82 34.94
C LEU A 153 12.22 13.58 35.59
N ASP A 154 11.49 12.97 36.52
CA ASP A 154 11.82 11.65 37.06
C ASP A 154 11.45 10.52 36.08
N ARG A 155 11.86 9.27 36.39
CA ARG A 155 11.42 8.04 35.74
C ARG A 155 9.88 7.99 35.56
N ASN A 156 9.15 8.53 36.52
CA ASN A 156 7.68 8.60 36.53
C ASN A 156 7.10 9.85 35.82
N LYS A 157 7.91 10.61 35.07
CA LYS A 157 7.54 11.88 34.39
C LYS A 157 7.00 12.99 35.31
N LYS A 158 7.17 12.86 36.64
CA LYS A 158 6.90 13.94 37.59
C LYS A 158 8.02 14.99 37.54
N VAL A 159 7.66 16.26 37.71
CA VAL A 159 8.63 17.36 37.81
C VAL A 159 9.35 17.24 39.16
N ILE A 160 10.67 17.19 39.12
CA ILE A 160 11.53 17.16 40.33
C ILE A 160 11.91 18.58 40.74
N GLU A 161 12.43 19.34 39.79
CA GLU A 161 13.15 20.59 40.02
C GLU A 161 13.12 21.44 38.73
N THR A 162 13.07 22.76 38.86
CA THR A 162 13.19 23.70 37.74
C THR A 162 14.57 24.35 37.73
N ALA A 163 15.24 24.37 36.59
CA ALA A 163 16.53 25.02 36.41
C ALA A 163 16.56 25.88 35.14
N ILE A 164 17.41 26.91 35.13
CA ILE A 164 17.72 27.68 33.94
C ILE A 164 18.95 27.06 33.28
N VAL A 165 18.80 26.67 32.01
CA VAL A 165 19.80 25.90 31.25
C VAL A 165 20.05 26.57 29.90
N ASN A 166 21.29 26.55 29.43
CA ASN A 166 21.66 27.12 28.13
C ASN A 166 21.29 26.17 26.99
N ARG A 167 21.19 26.72 25.77
CA ARG A 167 20.89 25.91 24.59
C ARG A 167 21.82 24.71 24.40
N ASN A 168 23.12 24.91 24.60
CA ASN A 168 24.15 23.91 24.30
C ASN A 168 24.10 22.68 25.22
N ASP A 169 23.50 22.82 26.40
CA ASP A 169 23.38 21.74 27.39
C ASP A 169 22.16 20.83 27.12
N LEU A 170 21.32 21.16 26.13
CA LEU A 170 20.06 20.50 25.79
C LEU A 170 20.14 19.70 24.49
N ILE A 171 19.92 18.39 24.56
CA ILE A 171 20.06 17.46 23.44
C ILE A 171 18.76 16.69 23.19
N TRP A 172 18.38 16.57 21.91
CA TRP A 172 17.30 15.68 21.47
C TRP A 172 17.76 14.22 21.43
N LYS A 173 17.44 13.41 22.46
CA LYS A 173 17.75 11.96 22.45
C LYS A 173 17.07 11.19 21.32
N LYS A 174 15.89 11.67 20.88
CA LYS A 174 15.24 11.32 19.61
C LYS A 174 14.65 12.60 19.05
N SER A 175 14.98 12.95 17.81
CA SER A 175 14.35 14.09 17.13
C SER A 175 12.85 13.83 16.97
N PRO A 176 11.96 14.77 17.35
CA PRO A 176 10.51 14.61 17.19
C PRO A 176 10.08 14.58 15.71
N PHE A 177 10.92 15.11 14.81
CA PHE A 177 10.62 15.21 13.38
C PHE A 177 11.62 14.40 12.55
N SER A 178 11.26 13.15 12.26
CA SER A 178 12.02 12.32 11.33
C SER A 178 11.74 12.68 9.87
N ARG A 179 12.72 12.45 8.99
CA ARG A 179 12.56 12.54 7.52
C ARG A 179 11.31 11.79 7.03
N ASN A 180 11.01 10.62 7.60
CA ASN A 180 9.88 9.79 7.17
C ASN A 180 8.52 10.26 7.71
N SER A 181 8.49 11.00 8.82
CA SER A 181 7.26 11.64 9.34
C SER A 181 6.95 12.97 8.65
N LEU A 182 7.98 13.71 8.21
CA LEU A 182 7.82 14.98 7.47
C LEU A 182 7.39 14.79 6.01
N LYS A 183 7.80 13.70 5.33
CA LYS A 183 7.37 13.41 3.94
C LYS A 183 5.83 13.39 3.76
N PRO A 184 5.05 12.65 4.59
CA PRO A 184 3.59 12.76 4.64
C PRO A 184 3.07 14.17 4.91
N PHE A 185 3.68 14.90 5.85
CA PHE A 185 3.27 16.27 6.21
C PHE A 185 3.37 17.23 5.02
N ILE A 186 4.51 17.23 4.32
CA ILE A 186 4.75 18.07 3.14
C ILE A 186 3.68 17.78 2.07
N ARG A 187 3.51 16.51 1.68
CA ARG A 187 2.52 16.09 0.66
C ARG A 187 1.06 16.33 1.04
N LYS A 188 0.73 16.36 2.33
CA LYS A 188 -0.60 16.70 2.84
C LYS A 188 -0.85 18.22 2.80
N SER A 189 0.19 19.01 3.04
CA SER A 189 0.13 20.48 3.09
C SER A 189 0.18 21.13 1.70
N THR A 190 0.75 20.46 0.70
CA THR A 190 0.88 20.98 -0.67
C THR A 190 -0.12 20.41 -1.67
N TYR A 191 -0.54 21.24 -2.63
CA TYR A 191 -1.25 20.76 -3.82
C TYR A 191 -0.29 20.35 -4.95
N ARG A 192 0.87 21.00 -5.05
CA ARG A 192 1.89 20.76 -6.08
C ARG A 192 3.24 20.36 -5.47
N SER A 193 3.99 19.51 -6.18
CA SER A 193 5.27 18.96 -5.71
C SER A 193 6.53 19.53 -6.38
N PHE A 194 6.38 20.36 -7.42
CA PHE A 194 7.50 21.07 -8.05
C PHE A 194 7.01 22.29 -8.87
N PRO A 195 7.28 23.54 -8.42
CA PRO A 195 7.69 23.87 -7.04
C PRO A 195 6.71 23.31 -6.01
N TRP A 196 7.16 23.19 -4.76
CA TRP A 196 6.26 22.89 -3.64
C TRP A 196 5.39 24.12 -3.35
N VAL A 197 4.07 23.96 -3.43
CA VAL A 197 3.12 25.06 -3.18
C VAL A 197 2.02 24.57 -2.24
N LEU A 198 1.82 25.34 -1.16
CA LEU A 198 0.84 25.07 -0.11
C LEU A 198 -0.59 25.20 -0.61
N HIS A 199 -1.53 24.50 0.04
CA HIS A 199 -2.95 24.75 -0.15
C HIS A 199 -3.34 26.15 0.36
N ASP A 200 -4.21 26.85 -0.38
CA ASP A 200 -4.57 28.26 -0.15
C ASP A 200 -5.07 28.51 1.28
N LYS A 201 -5.94 27.62 1.77
CA LYS A 201 -6.50 27.62 3.14
C LYS A 201 -5.44 27.50 4.24
N LEU A 202 -4.28 26.89 3.95
CA LEU A 202 -3.16 26.81 4.89
C LEU A 202 -2.27 28.05 4.81
N ALA A 203 -2.07 28.62 3.62
CA ALA A 203 -1.33 29.87 3.45
C ALA A 203 -2.03 31.05 4.15
N GLU A 204 -3.35 31.18 3.97
CA GLU A 204 -4.20 32.15 4.70
C GLU A 204 -4.06 32.01 6.22
N LYS A 205 -4.25 30.79 6.74
CA LYS A 205 -4.25 30.52 8.18
C LYS A 205 -2.95 30.90 8.88
N TYR A 206 -1.82 30.82 8.17
CA TYR A 206 -0.48 31.12 8.70
C TYR A 206 0.12 32.42 8.14
N GLN A 207 -0.68 33.25 7.45
CA GLN A 207 -0.26 34.53 6.86
C GLN A 207 1.00 34.42 5.97
N ILE A 208 1.11 33.31 5.23
CA ILE A 208 2.27 33.03 4.37
C ILE A 208 2.05 33.70 3.03
N SER A 209 3.03 34.50 2.57
CA SER A 209 2.93 35.17 1.27
C SER A 209 2.68 34.17 0.13
N ARG A 210 1.75 34.55 -0.74
CA ARG A 210 1.37 33.82 -1.94
C ARG A 210 2.22 34.19 -3.14
N ASP A 211 2.98 35.28 -3.05
CA ASP A 211 3.79 35.79 -4.14
C ASP A 211 5.13 35.05 -4.21
N PRO A 212 5.62 34.73 -5.42
CA PRO A 212 6.92 34.09 -5.58
C PRO A 212 8.02 35.05 -5.07
N PRO A 213 8.97 34.58 -4.24
CA PRO A 213 10.11 35.37 -3.82
C PRO A 213 10.90 35.92 -5.03
N GLN A 214 11.44 37.14 -4.91
CA GLN A 214 12.21 37.82 -5.96
C GLN A 214 13.35 36.94 -6.52
N ASP A 215 14.00 36.13 -5.68
CA ASP A 215 15.03 35.14 -6.06
C ASP A 215 14.58 34.06 -7.08
N LEU A 216 13.27 33.92 -7.31
CA LEU A 216 12.65 32.93 -8.20
C LEU A 216 11.97 33.55 -9.44
N GLU A 217 12.02 34.87 -9.59
CA GLU A 217 11.57 35.55 -10.80
C GLU A 217 12.28 34.98 -12.05
N GLY A 218 11.51 34.71 -13.10
CA GLY A 218 11.99 34.08 -14.34
C GLY A 218 12.21 32.56 -14.30
N LYS A 219 12.23 31.92 -13.12
CA LYS A 219 12.19 30.43 -12.99
C LYS A 219 10.78 29.90 -12.76
N VAL A 220 9.92 30.72 -12.15
CA VAL A 220 8.56 30.42 -11.77
C VAL A 220 7.60 31.36 -12.47
N PHE A 221 6.53 30.83 -13.04
CA PHE A 221 5.49 31.61 -13.72
C PHE A 221 4.12 31.25 -13.15
N ILE A 222 3.27 32.24 -12.90
CA ILE A 222 1.87 32.02 -12.51
C ILE A 222 1.01 32.26 -13.74
N GLN A 223 0.24 31.24 -14.12
CA GLN A 223 -0.76 31.33 -15.19
C GLN A 223 -2.03 30.63 -14.66
N ASP A 224 -3.18 31.31 -14.74
CA ASP A 224 -4.47 30.83 -14.23
C ASP A 224 -4.45 30.34 -12.76
N GLY A 225 -3.67 31.02 -11.91
CA GLY A 225 -3.47 30.66 -10.50
C GLY A 225 -2.56 29.45 -10.26
N ILE A 226 -2.04 28.82 -11.33
CA ILE A 226 -1.20 27.64 -11.27
C ILE A 226 0.28 28.03 -11.44
N VAL A 227 1.14 27.51 -10.57
CA VAL A 227 2.56 27.87 -10.48
C VAL A 227 3.44 26.93 -11.33
N TYR A 228 3.86 27.35 -12.52
CA TYR A 228 4.71 26.62 -13.46
C TYR A 228 6.21 26.88 -13.25
N ASN A 229 7.05 26.04 -13.86
CA ASN A 229 8.51 26.20 -13.91
C ASN A 229 8.96 26.06 -15.37
N LYS A 230 9.92 26.88 -15.82
CA LYS A 230 10.36 27.00 -17.22
C LYS A 230 10.51 25.65 -17.94
N ARG A 231 11.24 24.70 -17.33
CA ARG A 231 11.47 23.34 -17.86
C ARG A 231 10.21 22.51 -18.19
N LYS A 232 9.03 22.89 -17.67
CA LYS A 232 7.73 22.26 -17.99
C LYS A 232 6.87 23.10 -18.94
N LYS A 233 7.11 24.41 -19.04
CA LYS A 233 6.44 25.27 -20.01
C LYS A 233 6.96 24.96 -21.41
N ASP A 234 8.28 24.96 -21.57
CA ASP A 234 8.95 24.60 -22.83
C ASP A 234 8.49 23.23 -23.37
N ALA A 235 8.21 22.25 -22.49
CA ALA A 235 7.73 20.92 -22.88
C ALA A 235 6.26 20.89 -23.33
N MET A 236 5.40 21.79 -22.85
CA MET A 236 4.01 21.92 -23.31
C MET A 236 3.93 22.74 -24.59
N ASP A 237 4.68 23.84 -24.67
CA ASP A 237 4.74 24.71 -25.86
C ASP A 237 5.28 23.94 -27.10
N VAL A 238 6.14 22.93 -26.89
CA VAL A 238 6.61 22.01 -27.94
C VAL A 238 5.56 20.96 -28.37
N GLU A 239 4.70 20.48 -27.45
CA GLU A 239 3.60 19.57 -27.82
C GLU A 239 2.49 20.29 -28.61
N GLU A 240 2.26 21.58 -28.34
CA GLU A 240 1.24 22.38 -29.01
C GLU A 240 1.68 22.87 -30.41
N SER A 241 2.95 23.28 -30.56
CA SER A 241 3.51 23.74 -31.84
C SER A 241 3.82 22.63 -32.85
N GLY A 242 3.86 21.36 -32.43
CA GLY A 242 4.17 20.21 -33.31
C GLY A 242 3.09 19.82 -34.33
N LYS A 243 1.91 20.46 -34.32
CA LYS A 243 0.73 20.06 -35.12
C LYS A 243 0.50 20.81 -36.44
N LEU A 244 1.53 21.36 -37.09
CA LEU A 244 1.36 21.98 -38.42
C LEU A 244 2.63 21.90 -39.30
N LYS A 245 2.78 20.77 -40.01
CA LYS A 245 3.38 20.62 -41.36
C LYS A 245 3.66 19.14 -41.69
N LYS A 246 2.83 18.53 -42.53
CA LYS A 246 3.27 17.43 -43.43
C LYS A 246 2.98 17.84 -44.86
N LYS A 247 4.02 17.75 -45.70
CA LYS A 247 4.03 18.25 -47.07
C LYS A 247 3.52 17.16 -48.02
N LYS A 248 2.76 17.57 -49.03
CA LYS A 248 2.14 16.73 -50.08
C LYS A 248 3.19 16.25 -51.11
N VAL A 249 3.14 14.98 -51.49
CA VAL A 249 3.49 14.43 -52.83
C VAL A 249 2.61 13.18 -53.06
N GLU A 250 2.05 13.00 -54.26
CA GLU A 250 1.28 11.81 -54.71
C GLU A 250 2.19 10.58 -54.97
N GLY A 251 1.74 9.32 -55.10
CA GLY A 251 0.41 8.69 -54.94
C GLY A 251 0.56 7.29 -54.27
N GLU A 252 -0.12 6.19 -54.63
CA GLU A 252 -1.22 5.94 -55.60
C GLU A 252 -2.29 5.00 -54.97
N GLU A 253 -2.57 3.79 -55.48
CA GLU A 253 -3.76 2.97 -55.09
C GLU A 253 -3.47 1.55 -54.53
N ALA A 254 -4.24 1.12 -53.52
CA ALA A 254 -4.76 -0.25 -53.31
C ALA A 254 -5.71 -0.33 -52.08
N GLU A 255 -6.56 -1.35 -52.00
CA GLU A 255 -7.80 -1.37 -51.21
C GLU A 255 -7.72 -1.86 -49.73
N ALA A 256 -8.73 -1.43 -48.96
CA ALA A 256 -9.41 -2.11 -47.85
C ALA A 256 -8.66 -3.08 -46.90
N THR A 257 -8.57 -2.73 -45.61
CA THR A 257 -9.31 -3.39 -44.48
C THR A 257 -8.88 -2.90 -43.09
N GLY A 258 -9.78 -3.03 -42.09
CA GLY A 258 -9.47 -3.26 -40.66
C GLY A 258 -8.53 -2.31 -39.90
N LYS A 259 -9.08 -1.31 -39.18
CA LYS A 259 -8.32 -0.53 -38.17
C LYS A 259 -8.04 -1.36 -36.91
N ASN A 260 -6.84 -1.93 -36.79
CA ASN A 260 -6.37 -2.53 -35.55
C ASN A 260 -5.73 -1.47 -34.62
N ASN A 261 -6.36 -1.21 -33.47
CA ASN A 261 -5.78 -0.38 -32.40
C ASN A 261 -4.69 -1.18 -31.67
N GLN A 262 -3.43 -1.04 -32.10
CA GLN A 262 -2.28 -1.55 -31.34
C GLN A 262 -2.15 -0.78 -30.01
N GLN A 263 -2.66 -1.35 -28.93
CA GLN A 263 -2.23 -0.96 -27.58
C GLN A 263 -0.78 -1.42 -27.41
N LYS A 264 0.13 -0.49 -27.08
CA LYS A 264 1.47 -0.88 -26.62
C LYS A 264 1.32 -1.56 -25.26
N GLU A 265 1.69 -2.82 -25.18
CA GLU A 265 1.73 -3.57 -23.92
C GLU A 265 2.67 -2.86 -22.93
N GLU A 266 2.17 -2.52 -21.74
CA GLU A 266 2.99 -1.94 -20.67
C GLU A 266 3.84 -3.06 -20.06
N PRO A 267 5.15 -2.87 -19.82
CA PRO A 267 6.04 -3.94 -19.37
C PRO A 267 5.61 -4.49 -18.00
N ILE A 268 5.45 -5.81 -17.92
CA ILE A 268 5.02 -6.54 -16.71
C ILE A 268 5.96 -6.21 -15.55
N LYS A 269 5.38 -5.88 -14.40
CA LYS A 269 6.13 -5.43 -13.21
C LYS A 269 5.75 -6.21 -11.96
N TYR A 270 6.68 -7.05 -11.53
CA TYR A 270 6.57 -7.87 -10.32
C TYR A 270 6.66 -7.04 -9.02
N PRO A 271 6.05 -7.51 -7.91
CA PRO A 271 5.17 -8.67 -7.82
C PRO A 271 3.80 -8.43 -8.47
N ILE A 272 3.32 -9.41 -9.21
CA ILE A 272 2.00 -9.45 -9.86
C ILE A 272 1.21 -10.64 -9.29
N ASP A 273 -0.10 -10.62 -9.47
CA ASP A 273 -1.01 -11.71 -9.11
C ASP A 273 -1.02 -12.75 -10.24
N ASP A 274 -1.03 -14.04 -9.95
CA ASP A 274 -0.86 -15.11 -10.96
C ASP A 274 -1.97 -15.05 -12.03
N LEU A 275 -3.20 -14.68 -11.63
CA LEU A 275 -4.34 -14.49 -12.54
C LEU A 275 -4.23 -13.25 -13.45
N LEU A 276 -3.23 -12.39 -13.23
CA LEU A 276 -2.95 -11.18 -14.01
C LEU A 276 -1.68 -11.31 -14.87
N VAL A 277 -0.95 -12.43 -14.77
CA VAL A 277 0.12 -12.77 -15.71
C VAL A 277 -0.54 -13.17 -17.03
N GLN A 278 -0.19 -12.48 -18.11
CA GLN A 278 -0.60 -12.91 -19.44
C GLN A 278 0.31 -14.05 -19.91
N PRO A 279 -0.22 -15.08 -20.60
CA PRO A 279 0.61 -16.13 -21.17
C PRO A 279 1.66 -15.56 -22.12
N GLY A 280 2.88 -16.09 -22.03
CA GLY A 280 3.96 -15.76 -22.95
C GLY A 280 3.74 -16.35 -24.34
N THR A 281 4.55 -15.92 -25.32
CA THR A 281 4.54 -16.48 -26.68
C THR A 281 4.92 -17.96 -26.72
N ASP A 282 5.64 -18.43 -25.71
CA ASP A 282 6.14 -19.80 -25.60
C ASP A 282 5.23 -20.69 -24.73
N ASP A 283 4.16 -20.13 -24.14
CA ASP A 283 3.22 -20.91 -23.32
C ASP A 283 2.34 -21.82 -24.18
N PRO A 284 2.16 -23.10 -23.80
CA PRO A 284 1.31 -24.02 -24.54
C PRO A 284 -0.15 -23.55 -24.51
N VAL A 285 -0.76 -23.44 -25.70
CA VAL A 285 -2.13 -22.93 -25.81
C VAL A 285 -3.13 -23.99 -25.32
N PHE A 286 -3.49 -23.94 -24.04
CA PHE A 286 -4.49 -24.79 -23.40
C PHE A 286 -5.91 -24.47 -23.91
N LYS A 287 -6.22 -24.86 -25.15
CA LYS A 287 -7.49 -24.51 -25.84
C LYS A 287 -8.73 -25.23 -25.33
N ALA A 288 -8.58 -26.34 -24.60
CA ALA A 288 -9.70 -27.09 -24.03
C ALA A 288 -9.34 -27.62 -22.64
N ARG A 289 -10.27 -27.49 -21.70
CA ARG A 289 -10.22 -28.24 -20.44
C ARG A 289 -10.34 -29.74 -20.78
N PRO A 290 -9.48 -30.62 -20.25
CA PRO A 290 -9.66 -32.06 -20.43
C PRO A 290 -11.04 -32.48 -19.88
N LEU A 291 -11.74 -33.33 -20.62
CA LEU A 291 -13.00 -33.89 -20.15
C LEU A 291 -12.71 -34.87 -18.99
N PRO A 292 -13.52 -34.87 -17.92
CA PRO A 292 -13.36 -35.85 -16.84
C PRO A 292 -13.65 -37.25 -17.40
N SER A 293 -12.63 -38.11 -17.40
CA SER A 293 -12.80 -39.55 -17.67
C SER A 293 -13.60 -40.19 -16.54
N ARG A 294 -14.35 -41.25 -16.88
CA ARG A 294 -15.05 -42.14 -15.95
C ARG A 294 -14.61 -43.60 -16.14
N ASP A 295 -13.42 -43.79 -16.71
CA ASP A 295 -12.92 -45.08 -17.19
C ASP A 295 -12.30 -45.91 -16.07
N PHE A 296 -13.11 -46.19 -15.04
CA PHE A 296 -12.76 -47.04 -13.91
C PHE A 296 -13.11 -48.50 -14.20
N LYS A 297 -12.25 -49.43 -13.77
CA LYS A 297 -12.47 -50.89 -13.78
C LYS A 297 -13.41 -51.31 -12.64
N VAL A 298 -13.55 -50.48 -11.62
CA VAL A 298 -14.48 -50.63 -10.47
C VAL A 298 -15.84 -49.99 -10.82
N PRO A 299 -16.99 -50.56 -10.39
CA PRO A 299 -18.30 -49.95 -10.59
C PRO A 299 -18.37 -48.51 -10.04
N MET A 300 -19.02 -47.62 -10.80
CA MET A 300 -19.08 -46.17 -10.50
C MET A 300 -19.55 -45.84 -9.07
N ASP A 301 -20.45 -46.66 -8.50
CA ASP A 301 -20.99 -46.44 -7.16
C ASP A 301 -19.92 -46.62 -6.06
N CYS A 302 -18.90 -47.44 -6.31
CA CYS A 302 -17.79 -47.70 -5.38
C CYS A 302 -16.56 -46.81 -5.64
N VAL A 303 -16.57 -45.97 -6.70
CA VAL A 303 -15.41 -45.12 -7.06
C VAL A 303 -15.12 -44.08 -5.98
N GLY A 304 -16.15 -43.57 -5.29
CA GLY A 304 -15.97 -42.64 -4.17
C GLY A 304 -15.17 -43.27 -3.02
N ASP A 305 -15.54 -44.48 -2.62
CA ASP A 305 -14.88 -45.22 -1.55
C ASP A 305 -13.46 -45.67 -1.97
N LEU A 306 -13.30 -46.12 -3.22
CA LEU A 306 -11.99 -46.43 -3.81
C LEU A 306 -11.02 -45.24 -3.70
N LEU A 307 -11.46 -44.05 -4.11
CA LEU A 307 -10.67 -42.83 -4.05
C LEU A 307 -10.38 -42.41 -2.61
N MET A 308 -11.35 -42.54 -1.69
CA MET A 308 -11.17 -42.24 -0.28
C MET A 308 -10.07 -43.11 0.36
N VAL A 309 -10.13 -44.43 0.13
CA VAL A 309 -9.14 -45.38 0.68
C VAL A 309 -7.78 -45.19 0.02
N TRP A 310 -7.74 -44.98 -1.30
CA TRP A 310 -6.50 -44.72 -2.03
C TRP A 310 -5.83 -43.41 -1.59
N ASP A 311 -6.59 -42.32 -1.43
CA ASP A 311 -6.06 -41.02 -1.00
C ASP A 311 -5.51 -41.08 0.44
N PHE A 312 -6.22 -41.76 1.35
CA PHE A 312 -5.74 -42.01 2.71
C PHE A 312 -4.42 -42.80 2.71
N CYS A 313 -4.39 -43.93 2.01
CA CYS A 313 -3.19 -44.78 1.97
C CYS A 313 -2.01 -44.10 1.26
N SER A 314 -2.27 -43.28 0.24
CA SER A 314 -1.24 -42.50 -0.47
C SER A 314 -0.72 -41.33 0.36
N SER A 315 -1.61 -40.56 1.00
CA SER A 315 -1.25 -39.43 1.86
C SER A 315 -0.47 -39.86 3.10
N TYR A 316 -0.82 -41.02 3.68
CA TYR A 316 -0.20 -41.55 4.90
C TYR A 316 0.76 -42.73 4.66
N CYS A 317 1.17 -42.99 3.41
CA CYS A 317 2.02 -44.13 3.03
C CYS A 317 3.26 -44.31 3.95
N LYS A 318 3.94 -43.21 4.27
CA LYS A 318 5.11 -43.18 5.17
C LYS A 318 4.81 -43.59 6.62
N LEU A 319 3.61 -43.30 7.13
CA LEU A 319 3.18 -43.67 8.49
C LEU A 319 2.66 -45.11 8.53
N LEU A 320 1.98 -45.55 7.47
CA LEU A 320 1.49 -46.91 7.30
C LEU A 320 2.60 -47.91 6.89
N HIS A 321 3.82 -47.41 6.63
CA HIS A 321 4.97 -48.16 6.12
C HIS A 321 4.70 -48.87 4.78
N LEU A 322 3.80 -48.30 3.96
CA LEU A 322 3.46 -48.81 2.62
C LEU A 322 4.43 -48.26 1.58
N LEU A 323 4.79 -49.10 0.59
CA LEU A 323 5.44 -48.63 -0.63
C LEU A 323 4.49 -47.69 -1.43
N PRO A 324 4.99 -46.69 -2.16
CA PRO A 324 4.15 -45.86 -3.04
C PRO A 324 3.56 -46.68 -4.20
N PHE A 325 2.26 -46.53 -4.46
CA PHE A 325 1.54 -47.18 -5.55
C PHE A 325 0.59 -46.21 -6.26
N SER A 326 0.32 -46.42 -7.56
CA SER A 326 -0.62 -45.59 -8.31
C SER A 326 -2.08 -45.97 -8.06
N LEU A 327 -3.00 -45.09 -8.45
CA LEU A 327 -4.44 -45.40 -8.43
C LEU A 327 -4.78 -46.59 -9.33
N GLU A 328 -4.10 -46.71 -10.47
CA GLU A 328 -4.27 -47.85 -11.39
C GLU A 328 -3.76 -49.16 -10.77
N ASP A 329 -2.64 -49.15 -10.05
CA ASP A 329 -2.14 -50.33 -9.35
C ASP A 329 -3.13 -50.81 -8.27
N PHE A 330 -3.70 -49.86 -7.52
CA PHE A 330 -4.69 -50.14 -6.47
C PHE A 330 -6.00 -50.68 -7.05
N GLU A 331 -6.48 -50.08 -8.14
CA GLU A 331 -7.65 -50.54 -8.88
C GLU A 331 -7.45 -51.95 -9.46
N ASN A 332 -6.32 -52.19 -10.12
CA ASN A 332 -5.94 -53.51 -10.64
C ASN A 332 -5.86 -54.54 -9.50
N ALA A 333 -5.32 -54.15 -8.35
CA ALA A 333 -5.20 -55.00 -7.17
C ALA A 333 -6.56 -55.40 -6.57
N ILE A 334 -7.55 -54.50 -6.56
CA ILE A 334 -8.93 -54.78 -6.11
C ILE A 334 -9.68 -55.66 -7.11
N CYS A 335 -9.50 -55.43 -8.41
CA CYS A 335 -10.17 -56.19 -9.47
C CYS A 335 -9.55 -57.58 -9.75
N HIS A 336 -8.40 -57.91 -9.14
CA HIS A 336 -7.69 -59.16 -9.38
C HIS A 336 -8.40 -60.36 -8.74
N LYS A 337 -8.84 -61.33 -9.55
CA LYS A 337 -9.55 -62.55 -9.13
C LYS A 337 -8.67 -63.62 -8.45
N GLY A 338 -7.53 -63.23 -7.88
CA GLY A 338 -6.49 -64.15 -7.39
C GLY A 338 -6.34 -64.06 -5.88
N SER A 339 -6.20 -65.20 -5.20
CA SER A 339 -5.80 -65.22 -3.80
C SER A 339 -4.33 -64.79 -3.67
N ASN A 340 -4.07 -63.79 -2.81
CA ASN A 340 -2.75 -63.18 -2.49
C ASN A 340 -2.30 -62.03 -3.40
N VAL A 341 -3.09 -60.95 -3.44
CA VAL A 341 -2.63 -59.66 -3.97
C VAL A 341 -1.84 -58.91 -2.88
N THR A 342 -0.51 -58.85 -3.01
CA THR A 342 0.40 -58.28 -2.01
C THR A 342 -0.03 -56.89 -1.52
N LEU A 343 -0.37 -55.99 -2.45
CA LEU A 343 -0.76 -54.61 -2.15
C LEU A 343 -1.98 -54.52 -1.20
N ILE A 344 -3.01 -55.36 -1.42
CA ILE A 344 -4.21 -55.39 -0.57
C ILE A 344 -3.90 -56.00 0.79
N VAL A 345 -3.11 -57.08 0.82
CA VAL A 345 -2.71 -57.75 2.08
C VAL A 345 -1.85 -56.81 2.94
N GLU A 346 -0.91 -56.08 2.33
CA GLU A 346 -0.03 -55.12 3.01
C GLU A 346 -0.84 -53.92 3.53
N THR A 347 -1.69 -53.33 2.70
CA THR A 347 -2.59 -52.22 3.07
C THR A 347 -3.55 -52.61 4.21
N HIS A 348 -4.21 -53.77 4.10
CA HIS A 348 -5.10 -54.26 5.15
C HIS A 348 -4.35 -54.56 6.45
N SER A 349 -3.12 -55.10 6.36
CA SER A 349 -2.28 -55.38 7.53
C SER A 349 -1.78 -54.11 8.22
N SER A 350 -1.45 -53.05 7.46
CA SER A 350 -1.03 -51.76 8.05
C SER A 350 -2.18 -51.06 8.76
N LEU A 351 -3.38 -51.05 8.17
CA LEU A 351 -4.59 -50.50 8.79
C LEU A 351 -5.00 -51.29 10.05
N LEU A 352 -4.96 -52.62 10.02
CA LEU A 352 -5.20 -53.45 11.22
C LEU A 352 -4.13 -53.24 12.30
N ARG A 353 -2.88 -52.94 11.93
CA ARG A 353 -1.81 -52.63 12.87
C ARG A 353 -2.04 -51.28 13.53
N LEU A 354 -2.43 -50.26 12.76
CA LEU A 354 -2.82 -48.95 13.27
C LEU A 354 -3.95 -49.07 14.29
N LEU A 355 -5.06 -49.73 13.91
CA LEU A 355 -6.23 -49.96 14.77
C LEU A 355 -5.92 -50.82 16.02
N LYS A 356 -4.86 -51.64 16.00
CA LYS A 356 -4.41 -52.37 17.19
C LYS A 356 -3.64 -51.50 18.17
N HIS A 357 -2.79 -50.59 17.67
CA HIS A 357 -2.07 -49.64 18.52
C HIS A 357 -3.00 -48.55 19.08
N ASP A 358 -4.03 -48.14 18.32
CA ASP A 358 -5.00 -47.13 18.77
C ASP A 358 -5.83 -47.58 19.99
N LYS A 359 -6.04 -48.89 20.18
CA LYS A 359 -6.88 -49.42 21.28
C LYS A 359 -6.34 -49.12 22.67
N ASP A 360 -5.05 -48.85 22.81
CA ASP A 360 -4.44 -48.54 24.11
C ASP A 360 -4.67 -47.06 24.51
N GLU A 361 -4.87 -46.14 23.55
CA GLU A 361 -5.11 -44.70 23.83
C GLU A 361 -6.59 -44.30 23.63
N TYR A 362 -7.30 -44.83 22.63
CA TYR A 362 -8.69 -44.41 22.34
C TYR A 362 -9.68 -44.78 23.45
N PHE A 363 -9.51 -45.94 24.09
CA PHE A 363 -10.41 -46.40 25.16
C PHE A 363 -10.37 -45.51 26.41
N PHE A 364 -9.23 -44.87 26.71
CA PHE A 364 -9.15 -43.88 27.79
C PHE A 364 -9.86 -42.57 27.44
N SER A 365 -9.85 -42.15 26.18
CA SER A 365 -10.43 -40.86 25.76
C SER A 365 -11.97 -40.82 25.73
N CYS A 366 -12.62 -42.00 25.69
CA CYS A 366 -14.08 -42.12 25.69
C CYS A 366 -14.71 -42.32 27.08
N SER A 367 -13.97 -42.83 28.06
CA SER A 367 -14.50 -43.05 29.43
C SER A 367 -14.52 -41.78 30.28
N GLU A 368 -13.72 -40.76 29.98
CA GLU A 368 -13.71 -39.47 30.68
C GLU A 368 -14.81 -38.48 30.22
N LYS A 369 -15.79 -38.92 29.41
CA LYS A 369 -16.80 -38.04 28.77
C LYS A 369 -18.25 -38.48 28.93
N GLU A 370 -18.59 -39.22 29.98
CA GLU A 370 -19.97 -39.23 30.49
C GLU A 370 -20.11 -38.13 31.56
N PRO A 371 -20.88 -37.05 31.32
CA PRO A 371 -21.28 -36.15 32.37
C PRO A 371 -22.37 -36.82 33.23
N GLU A 372 -22.15 -36.89 34.55
CA GLU A 372 -23.18 -37.28 35.52
C GLU A 372 -24.44 -36.43 35.34
N HIS A 373 -25.61 -37.07 35.34
CA HIS A 373 -26.89 -36.40 35.18
C HIS A 373 -27.99 -36.98 36.08
#